data_AF-A0A975SB67-F1
#
_entry.id   AF-A0A975SB67-F1
#
_cell.length_a   1.000
_cell.length_b   1.000
_cell.length_c   1.000
_cell.angle_alpha   90.00
_cell.angle_beta   90.00
_cell.angle_gamma   90.00
#
_symmetry.space_group_name_H-M   'P 1'
#
loop_
_entity.id
_entity.type
_entity.pdbx_description
1 polymer ?
#
loop_
_entity_poly.entity_id
_entity_poly.type
_entity_poly.pdbx_seq_one_letter_code
_entity_poly.pdbx_strand_id
1 'polypeptide(L)'
;MQLTQENLVLETEYGKFELIFNYKNAFDKELFLDKYIDILDDKPFIVGDIAYEKLRLSGFFNNKDKNHPKNIRNLEEYLLEFCNLACPFFVLKRI
;
A
#
# COMPACT_ATOMS: atom_id res chain seq x y z
N MET A 1 -19.50 -7.47 9.60
CA MET A 1 -18.56 -6.58 10.31
C MET A 1 -18.21 -5.46 9.34
N GLN A 2 -18.90 -4.31 9.46
CA GLN A 2 -18.64 -3.15 8.61
C GLN A 2 -17.30 -2.54 9.06
N LEU A 3 -16.28 -2.64 8.20
CA LEU A 3 -15.07 -1.84 8.35
C LEU A 3 -15.44 -0.41 7.98
N THR A 4 -15.76 0.40 8.99
CA THR A 4 -15.89 1.85 8.81
C THR A 4 -14.49 2.40 8.61
N GLN A 5 -14.08 2.59 7.36
CA GLN A 5 -12.85 3.28 7.05
C GLN A 5 -13.08 4.78 7.11
N GLU A 6 -12.32 5.45 7.97
CA GLU A 6 -12.07 6.88 7.82
C GLU A 6 -11.41 7.10 6.46
N ASN A 7 -12.13 7.76 5.55
CA ASN A 7 -11.62 8.10 4.22
C ASN A 7 -10.55 9.20 4.35
N LEU A 8 -9.34 8.82 4.76
CA LEU A 8 -8.20 9.72 4.77
C LEU A 8 -7.72 9.91 3.34
N VAL A 9 -7.82 11.14 2.85
CA VAL A 9 -7.32 11.56 1.54
C VAL A 9 -6.08 12.41 1.74
N LEU A 10 -5.04 12.09 0.99
CA LEU A 10 -3.71 12.66 1.07
C LEU A 10 -3.45 13.44 -0.20
N GLU A 11 -3.14 14.73 -0.08
CA GLU A 11 -2.57 15.52 -1.17
C GLU A 11 -1.07 15.65 -0.94
N THR A 12 -0.31 15.34 -1.98
CA THR A 12 1.16 15.27 -1.99
C THR A 12 1.69 15.83 -3.32
N GLU A 13 3.00 16.08 -3.39
CA GLU A 13 3.65 16.47 -4.65
C GLU A 13 3.58 15.39 -5.73
N TYR A 14 3.46 14.12 -5.33
CA TYR A 14 3.34 12.98 -6.24
C TYR A 14 1.91 12.73 -6.70
N GLY A 15 0.93 13.52 -6.23
CA GLY A 15 -0.49 13.38 -6.57
C GLY A 15 -1.38 13.13 -5.36
N LYS A 16 -2.62 12.73 -5.65
CA LYS A 16 -3.67 12.51 -4.65
C LYS A 16 -3.87 11.03 -4.39
N PHE A 17 -3.96 10.68 -3.11
CA PHE A 17 -4.09 9.30 -2.67
C PHE A 17 -5.22 9.16 -1.65
N GLU A 18 -5.88 8.01 -1.66
CA GLU A 18 -6.88 7.61 -0.69
C GLU A 18 -6.34 6.43 0.13
N LEU A 19 -6.40 6.52 1.46
CA LEU A 19 -6.06 5.42 2.34
C LEU A 19 -7.22 4.42 2.39
N ILE A 20 -7.12 3.39 1.56
CA ILE A 20 -8.17 2.38 1.39
C ILE A 20 -7.96 1.14 2.27
N PHE A 21 -6.88 1.07 3.04
CA PHE A 21 -6.74 0.08 4.12
C PHE A 21 -5.59 0.47 5.06
N ASN A 22 -5.76 0.30 6.37
CA ASN A 22 -4.71 0.54 7.36
C ASN A 22 -4.75 -0.51 8.46
N TYR A 23 -3.85 -1.48 8.40
CA TYR A 23 -3.74 -2.54 9.39
C TYR A 23 -2.70 -2.18 10.44
N LYS A 24 -3.10 -2.29 11.72
CA LYS A 24 -2.24 -1.96 12.88
C LYS A 24 -1.66 -0.54 12.84
N ASN A 25 -2.40 0.42 12.26
CA ASN A 25 -1.99 1.83 12.18
C ASN A 25 -0.60 2.01 11.53
N ALA A 26 -0.31 1.25 10.47
CA ALA A 26 0.98 1.26 9.79
C ALA A 26 1.25 2.51 8.96
N PHE A 27 0.20 3.25 8.58
CA PHE A 27 0.36 4.43 7.74
C PHE A 27 0.89 5.64 8.51
N ASP A 28 2.00 6.19 8.02
CA ASP A 28 2.57 7.46 8.43
C ASP A 28 2.86 8.28 7.17
N LYS A 29 2.34 9.51 7.11
CA LYS A 29 2.45 10.37 5.92
C LYS A 29 3.90 10.79 5.65
N GLU A 30 4.66 11.13 6.69
CA GLU A 30 6.03 11.62 6.55
C GLU A 30 6.94 10.49 6.06
N LEU A 31 6.82 9.30 6.66
CA LEU A 31 7.57 8.12 6.21
C LEU A 31 7.19 7.69 4.79
N PHE A 32 5.92 7.77 4.43
CA PHE A 32 5.47 7.49 3.06
C PHE A 32 6.17 8.41 2.05
N LEU A 33 6.19 9.72 2.31
CA LEU A 33 6.84 10.69 1.42
C LEU A 33 8.35 10.48 1.34
N ASP A 34 9.02 10.21 2.47
CA ASP A 34 10.46 9.94 2.54
C ASP A 34 10.86 8.67 1.75
N LYS A 35 9.99 7.66 1.71
CA LYS A 35 10.25 6.37 1.05
C LYS A 35 9.71 6.31 -0.38
N TYR A 36 9.00 7.35 -0.82
CA TYR A 36 8.45 7.42 -2.16
C TYR A 36 9.58 7.49 -3.20
N ILE A 37 9.42 6.79 -4.31
CA ILE A 37 10.39 6.73 -5.41
C ILE A 37 9.67 6.75 -6.76
N ASP A 38 10.29 7.36 -7.77
CA ASP A 38 9.70 7.66 -9.09
C ASP A 38 9.06 6.43 -9.78
N ILE A 39 9.55 5.22 -9.53
CA ILE A 39 8.96 3.98 -10.08
C ILE A 39 7.51 3.71 -9.59
N LEU A 40 7.03 4.48 -8.61
CA LEU A 40 5.66 4.43 -8.09
C LEU A 40 4.69 5.40 -8.77
N ASP A 41 5.17 6.27 -9.66
CA ASP A 41 4.36 7.34 -10.26
C ASP A 41 3.20 6.81 -11.11
N ASP A 42 3.45 5.75 -11.87
CA ASP A 42 2.47 5.07 -12.72
C ASP A 42 1.65 4.00 -11.97
N LYS A 43 1.88 3.83 -10.66
CA LYS A 43 1.26 2.75 -9.89
C LYS A 43 -0.08 3.22 -9.32
N PRO A 44 -1.20 2.56 -9.69
CA PRO A 44 -2.53 2.95 -9.22
C PRO A 44 -2.75 2.57 -7.75
N PHE A 45 -2.02 1.58 -7.23
CA PHE A 45 -2.03 1.20 -5.83
C PHE A 45 -0.61 1.19 -5.30
N ILE A 46 -0.43 1.72 -4.10
CA ILE A 46 0.83 1.63 -3.35
C ILE A 46 0.54 0.92 -2.05
N VAL A 47 1.28 -0.16 -1.81
CA VAL A 47 1.23 -0.92 -0.56
C VAL A 47 2.46 -0.55 0.23
N GLY A 48 2.25 -0.11 1.47
CA GLY A 48 3.31 0.11 2.43
C GLY A 48 3.28 -0.98 3.48
N ASP A 49 4.38 -1.69 3.64
CA ASP A 49 4.47 -2.83 4.55
C ASP A 49 5.67 -2.66 5.50
N ILE A 50 5.51 -3.04 6.78
CA ILE A 50 6.52 -2.81 7.82
C ILE A 50 7.29 -4.10 8.11
N ALA A 51 8.34 -4.35 7.34
CA ALA A 51 9.21 -5.50 7.54
C ALA A 51 10.53 -5.08 8.17
N TYR A 52 10.97 -5.83 9.18
CA TYR A 52 12.22 -5.54 9.91
C TYR A 52 12.29 -4.08 10.39
N GLU A 53 11.18 -3.57 10.92
CA GLU A 53 11.03 -2.19 11.43
C GLU A 53 11.22 -1.09 10.37
N LYS A 54 11.17 -1.45 9.08
CA LYS A 54 11.33 -0.52 7.97
C LYS A 54 10.10 -0.53 7.08
N LEU A 55 9.66 0.67 6.71
CA LEU A 55 8.65 0.85 5.68
C LEU A 55 9.23 0.48 4.32
N ARG A 56 8.53 -0.40 3.61
CA ARG A 56 8.78 -0.74 2.20
C ARG A 56 7.56 -0.34 1.39
N LEU A 57 7.79 0.38 0.29
CA LEU A 57 6.72 0.74 -0.64
C LEU A 57 6.80 -0.15 -1.88
N SER A 58 5.64 -0.67 -2.28
CA SER A 58 5.49 -1.51 -3.46
C SER A 58 4.32 -1.02 -4.31
N GLY A 59 4.55 -0.90 -5.62
CA GLY A 59 3.50 -0.61 -6.60
C GLY A 59 2.70 -1.85 -6.97
N PHE A 60 1.38 -1.70 -7.06
CA PHE A 60 0.44 -2.73 -7.46
C PHE A 60 -0.52 -2.24 -8.54
N PHE A 61 -1.03 -3.17 -9.35
CA PHE A 61 -2.02 -2.93 -10.38
C PHE A 61 -3.27 -3.79 -10.16
N ASN A 62 -4.40 -3.37 -10.70
CA ASN A 62 -5.54 -4.26 -10.87
C ASN A 62 -5.48 -4.89 -12.27
N ASN A 63 -4.77 -6.01 -12.38
CA ASN A 63 -4.57 -6.71 -13.65
C ASN A 63 -5.68 -7.76 -13.89
N LYS A 64 -6.02 -8.01 -15.16
CA LYS A 64 -6.90 -9.12 -15.56
C LYS A 64 -6.24 -10.48 -15.32
N ASP A 65 -4.93 -10.57 -15.55
CA ASP A 65 -4.15 -11.74 -15.18
C ASP A 65 -3.97 -11.80 -13.66
N LYS A 66 -4.62 -12.80 -13.04
CA LYS A 66 -4.56 -13.02 -11.59
C LYS A 66 -3.19 -13.53 -11.15
N ASN A 67 -2.38 -14.10 -12.04
CA ASN A 67 -1.08 -14.66 -11.66
C ASN A 67 0.03 -13.61 -11.66
N HIS A 68 -0.28 -12.35 -12.00
CA HIS A 68 0.70 -11.29 -11.96
C HIS A 68 1.12 -10.99 -10.51
N PRO A 69 2.42 -11.05 -10.17
CA PRO A 69 2.90 -11.01 -8.77
C PRO A 69 2.60 -9.68 -8.05
N LYS A 70 2.40 -8.60 -8.81
CA LYS A 70 1.96 -7.28 -8.30
C LYS A 70 0.51 -6.96 -8.63
N ASN A 71 -0.35 -7.97 -8.69
CA ASN A 71 -1.80 -7.77 -8.76
C ASN A 71 -2.35 -7.50 -7.36
N ILE A 72 -3.08 -6.39 -7.17
CA ILE A 72 -3.65 -6.02 -5.87
C ILE A 72 -4.63 -7.09 -5.33
N ARG A 73 -5.20 -7.91 -6.22
CA ARG A 73 -6.09 -9.02 -5.87
C ARG A 73 -5.37 -10.16 -5.16
N ASN A 74 -4.04 -10.21 -5.26
CA ASN A 74 -3.19 -11.22 -4.62
C ASN A 74 -2.38 -10.62 -3.47
N LEU A 75 -2.81 -9.47 -2.92
CA LEU A 75 -2.10 -8.78 -1.85
C LEU A 75 -1.86 -9.67 -0.63
N GLU A 76 -2.83 -10.51 -0.27
CA GLU A 76 -2.69 -11.42 0.87
C GLU A 76 -1.55 -12.42 0.67
N GLU A 77 -1.45 -13.03 -0.51
CA GLU A 77 -0.36 -13.94 -0.89
C GLU A 77 1.00 -13.21 -0.84
N TYR A 78 1.06 -12.00 -1.40
CA TYR A 78 2.26 -11.15 -1.34
C TYR A 78 2.70 -10.87 0.10
N LEU A 79 1.77 -10.48 0.98
CA LEU A 79 2.11 -10.17 2.37
C LEU A 79 2.60 -11.40 3.13
N LEU A 80 1.99 -12.57 2.88
CA LEU A 80 2.42 -13.83 3.46
C LEU A 80 3.84 -14.21 3.04
N GLU A 81 4.19 -13.99 1.77
CA GLU A 81 5.51 -14.32 1.23
C GLU A 81 6.60 -13.33 1.69
N PHE A 82 6.27 -12.02 1.77
CA PHE A 82 7.30 -10.98 1.91
C PHE A 82 7.31 -10.25 3.26
N CYS A 83 6.21 -10.19 4.03
CA CYS A 83 6.08 -9.31 5.22
C CYS A 83 6.23 -10.05 6.56
N ASN A 84 6.20 -11.39 6.57
CA ASN A 84 6.02 -12.24 7.75
C ASN A 84 4.58 -12.19 8.33
N LEU A 85 4.28 -13.13 9.23
CA LEU A 85 2.95 -13.29 9.81
C LEU A 85 2.50 -12.04 10.59
N ALA A 86 1.29 -11.52 10.29
CA ALA A 86 0.67 -10.39 10.95
C ALA A 86 1.46 -9.06 10.92
N CYS A 87 2.30 -8.89 9.89
CA CYS A 87 3.00 -7.65 9.60
C CYS A 87 2.06 -6.45 9.46
N PRO A 88 2.33 -5.29 10.08
CA PRO A 88 1.59 -4.05 9.83
C PRO A 88 1.72 -3.62 8.36
N PHE A 89 0.63 -3.17 7.75
CA PHE A 89 0.65 -2.66 6.38
C PHE A 89 -0.51 -1.71 6.10
N PHE A 90 -0.38 -0.92 5.04
CA PHE A 90 -1.43 -0.06 4.53
C PHE A 90 -1.52 -0.15 3.00
N VAL A 91 -2.66 0.29 2.47
CA VAL A 91 -2.91 0.37 1.03
C VAL A 91 -3.41 1.76 0.68
N LEU A 92 -2.68 2.44 -0.19
CA LEU A 92 -3.09 3.67 -0.84
C LEU A 92 -3.57 3.40 -2.25
N LYS A 93 -4.63 4.08 -2.65
CA LYS A 93 -5.11 4.13 -4.03
C LYS A 93 -4.88 5.54 -4.58
N ARG A 94 -4.25 5.64 -5.74
CA ARG A 94 -4.12 6.91 -6.46
C ARG A 94 -5.47 7.33 -7.06
N ILE A 95 -5.81 8.61 -6.95
CA ILE A 95 -7.02 9.23 -7.50
C ILE A 95 -6.68 9.99 -8.78
#